data_AF-A0AA91RKC7-F1
#
_entry.id   AF-A0AA91RKC7-F1
#
_cell.length_a   1.000
_cell.length_b   1.000
_cell.length_c   1.000
_cell.angle_alpha   90.00
_cell.angle_beta   90.00
_cell.angle_gamma   90.00
#
_symmetry.space_group_name_H-M   'P 1'
#
loop_
_entity.id
_entity.type
_entity.pdbx_description
1 polymer ?
#
loop_
_entity_poly.entity_id
_entity_poly.type
_entity_poly.pdbx_seq_one_letter_code
_entity_poly.pdbx_strand_id
1 'polypeptide(L)'
;MSQIMYNYPAMLAHAGDMASYAATMQGLGADIASEQAALSAAWQGDTGMTYQAWQAQWNQAMADLVRAYHAMAGTHETNTVSMLARDQAEAAKWGG
;
A
#
# COMPACT_ATOMS: atom_id res chain seq x y z
N MET A 1 -13.67 -26.48 -20.77
CA MET A 1 -13.62 -25.46 -19.69
C MET A 1 -12.19 -25.39 -19.21
N SER A 2 -11.42 -24.35 -19.58
CA SER A 2 -10.09 -24.17 -18.98
C SER A 2 -10.30 -23.80 -17.52
N GLN A 3 -9.81 -24.65 -16.61
CA GLN A 3 -9.83 -24.38 -15.19
C GLN A 3 -9.07 -23.06 -14.98
N ILE A 4 -9.73 -22.04 -14.44
CA ILE A 4 -9.02 -20.83 -14.00
C ILE A 4 -8.19 -21.29 -12.80
N MET A 5 -6.91 -21.61 -13.04
CA MET A 5 -5.98 -21.93 -11.96
C MET A 5 -5.61 -20.63 -11.26
N TYR A 6 -6.07 -20.50 -10.01
CA TYR A 6 -5.61 -19.42 -9.13
C TYR A 6 -4.14 -19.68 -8.77
N ASN A 7 -3.23 -18.84 -9.27
CA ASN A 7 -1.79 -19.00 -9.08
C ASN A 7 -1.37 -18.42 -7.72
N TYR A 8 -1.47 -19.23 -6.66
CA TYR A 8 -1.13 -18.83 -5.29
C TYR A 8 0.26 -18.19 -5.16
N PRO A 9 1.36 -18.78 -5.69
CA PRO A 9 2.68 -18.13 -5.65
C PRO A 9 2.70 -16.73 -6.27
N ALA A 10 2.06 -16.54 -7.43
CA ALA A 10 2.03 -15.24 -8.09
C ALA A 10 1.23 -14.20 -7.29
N MET A 11 0.16 -14.62 -6.62
CA MET A 11 -0.65 -13.72 -5.78
C MET A 11 0.08 -13.32 -4.49
N LEU A 12 0.83 -14.24 -3.87
CA LEU A 12 1.70 -13.90 -2.74
C LEU A 12 2.84 -12.97 -3.16
N ALA A 13 3.47 -13.22 -4.31
CA ALA A 13 4.47 -12.30 -4.87
C ALA A 13 3.87 -10.90 -5.10
N HIS A 14 2.66 -10.84 -5.66
CA HIS A 14 1.96 -9.58 -5.88
C HIS A 14 1.67 -8.83 -4.58
N ALA A 15 1.30 -9.52 -3.50
CA ALA A 15 1.15 -8.88 -2.19
C ALA A 15 2.48 -8.29 -1.66
N GLY A 16 3.60 -8.96 -1.92
CA GLY A 16 4.94 -8.45 -1.61
C GLY A 16 5.33 -7.22 -2.45
N ASP A 17 5.00 -7.23 -3.75
CA ASP A 17 5.21 -6.08 -4.63
C ASP A 17 4.38 -4.88 -4.15
N MET A 18 3.13 -5.10 -3.75
CA MET A 18 2.28 -4.10 -3.12
C MET A 18 2.97 -3.51 -1.88
N ALA A 19 3.44 -4.34 -0.94
CA ALA A 19 4.15 -3.82 0.24
C ALA A 19 5.37 -2.96 -0.14
N SER A 20 6.08 -3.31 -1.21
CA SER A 20 7.21 -2.53 -1.73
C SER A 20 6.77 -1.18 -2.33
N TYR A 21 5.64 -1.13 -3.04
CA TYR A 21 5.07 0.12 -3.54
C TYR A 21 4.70 1.10 -2.42
N ALA A 22 4.23 0.62 -1.27
CA ALA A 22 3.96 1.48 -0.11
C ALA A 22 5.23 2.21 0.37
N ALA A 23 6.36 1.50 0.43
CA ALA A 23 7.66 2.09 0.78
C ALA A 23 8.10 3.13 -0.26
N THR A 24 7.92 2.85 -1.56
CA THR A 24 8.19 3.81 -2.64
C THR A 24 7.35 5.07 -2.49
N MET A 25 6.04 4.95 -2.21
CA MET A 25 5.17 6.11 -1.98
C MET A 25 5.61 6.93 -0.77
N GLN A 26 6.03 6.26 0.31
CA GLN A 26 6.55 6.95 1.49
C GLN A 26 7.82 7.76 1.15
N GLY A 27 8.75 7.18 0.39
CA GLY A 27 9.97 7.85 -0.06
C GLY A 27 9.68 9.09 -0.90
N LEU A 28 8.85 8.93 -1.94
CA LEU A 28 8.41 10.05 -2.79
C LEU A 28 7.72 11.15 -1.97
N GLY A 29 6.90 10.77 -0.98
CA GLY A 29 6.24 11.70 -0.09
C GLY A 29 7.22 12.52 0.77
N ALA A 30 8.30 11.89 1.22
CA ALA A 30 9.36 12.54 1.98
C ALA A 30 10.18 13.49 1.10
N ASP A 31 10.48 13.10 -0.14
CA ASP A 31 11.21 13.94 -1.10
C ASP A 31 10.43 15.23 -1.41
N ILE A 32 9.12 15.11 -1.68
CA ILE A 32 8.24 16.27 -1.88
C ILE A 32 8.24 17.17 -0.64
N ALA A 33 8.11 16.60 0.57
CA ALA A 33 8.13 17.38 1.80
C ALA A 33 9.44 18.16 1.98
N SER A 34 10.57 17.54 1.62
CA SER A 34 11.90 18.15 1.66
C SER A 34 12.03 19.29 0.65
N GLU A 35 11.61 19.10 -0.60
CA GLU A 35 11.63 20.14 -1.62
C GLU A 35 10.78 21.35 -1.24
N GLN A 36 9.57 21.11 -0.73
CA GLN A 36 8.68 22.17 -0.27
C GLN A 36 9.23 22.90 0.96
N ALA A 37 9.96 22.21 1.85
CA ALA A 37 10.64 22.84 2.98
C ALA A 37 11.72 23.84 2.52
N ALA A 38 12.51 23.48 1.51
CA ALA A 38 13.53 24.36 0.95
C ALA A 38 12.92 25.63 0.32
N LEU A 39 11.69 25.55 -0.17
CA LEU A 39 10.95 26.65 -0.79
C LEU A 39 10.04 27.41 0.20
N SER A 40 10.06 27.07 1.50
CA SER A 40 9.15 27.64 2.50
C SER A 40 9.18 29.17 2.61
N ALA A 41 10.31 29.82 2.33
CA ALA A 41 10.42 31.29 2.32
C ALA A 41 9.64 31.95 1.16
N ALA A 42 9.41 31.22 0.08
CA ALA A 42 8.58 31.64 -1.06
C ALA A 42 7.09 31.30 -0.85
N TRP A 43 6.73 30.72 0.29
CA TRP A 43 5.35 30.39 0.65
C TRP A 43 4.56 31.65 1.01
N GLN A 44 4.20 32.40 -0.02
CA GLN A 44 3.52 33.68 0.06
C GLN A 44 2.27 33.64 -0.83
N GLY A 45 1.16 34.21 -0.36
CA GLY A 45 -0.07 34.36 -1.15
C GLY A 45 -1.34 33.98 -0.39
N ASP A 46 -2.48 34.46 -0.88
CA ASP A 46 -3.83 34.23 -0.34
C ASP A 46 -4.35 32.79 -0.55
N THR A 47 -3.47 31.81 -0.77
CA THR A 47 -3.83 30.40 -1.03
C THR A 47 -4.53 29.72 0.17
N GLY A 48 -4.69 30.44 1.30
CA GLY A 48 -5.48 30.02 2.45
C GLY A 48 -4.78 29.03 3.38
N MET A 49 -3.55 28.61 3.08
CA MET A 49 -2.80 27.63 3.85
C MET A 49 -1.34 28.06 4.04
N THR A 50 -0.90 28.16 5.30
CA THR A 50 0.51 28.39 5.64
C THR A 50 1.35 27.15 5.36
N TYR A 51 2.67 27.33 5.17
CA TYR A 51 3.59 26.20 5.01
C TYR A 51 3.46 25.19 6.17
N GLN A 52 3.35 25.67 7.41
CA GLN A 52 3.24 24.81 8.59
C GLN A 52 1.93 24.01 8.57
N ALA A 53 0.82 24.62 8.16
CA ALA A 53 -0.45 23.93 8.02
C ALA A 53 -0.38 22.88 6.90
N TRP A 54 0.24 23.23 5.78
CA TRP A 54 0.48 22.30 4.67
C TRP A 54 1.34 21.11 5.08
N GLN A 55 2.46 21.35 5.77
CA GLN A 55 3.38 20.30 6.21
C GLN A 55 2.68 19.30 7.15
N ALA A 56 1.89 19.81 8.10
CA ALA A 56 1.11 18.97 9.00
C ALA A 56 0.07 18.12 8.24
N GLN A 57 -0.68 18.73 7.32
CA GLN A 57 -1.67 18.03 6.51
C GLN A 57 -1.02 16.99 5.57
N TRP A 58 0.11 17.33 4.95
CA TRP A 58 0.87 16.45 4.08
C TRP A 58 1.35 15.19 4.81
N ASN A 59 1.97 15.37 5.98
CA ASN A 59 2.46 14.27 6.79
C ASN A 59 1.31 13.33 7.22
N GLN A 60 0.18 13.90 7.62
CA GLN A 60 -1.00 13.12 7.97
C GLN A 60 -1.55 12.35 6.77
N ALA A 61 -1.72 13.01 5.63
CA ALA A 61 -2.24 12.40 4.41
C ALA A 61 -1.33 11.27 3.90
N MET A 62 -0.01 11.46 3.96
CA MET A 62 0.96 10.43 3.58
C MET A 62 0.93 9.23 4.53
N ALA A 63 0.82 9.46 5.84
CA ALA A 63 0.69 8.38 6.81
C ALA A 63 -0.60 7.57 6.58
N ASP A 64 -1.71 8.24 6.27
CA ASP A 64 -3.00 7.61 6.00
C ASP A 64 -2.97 6.82 4.68
N LEU A 65 -2.35 7.37 3.63
CA LEU A 65 -2.16 6.70 2.34
C LEU A 65 -1.34 5.42 2.48
N VAL A 66 -0.18 5.48 3.15
CA VAL A 66 0.69 4.32 3.37
C VAL A 66 -0.04 3.26 4.20
N ARG A 67 -0.76 3.67 5.25
CA ARG A 67 -1.57 2.75 6.07
C ARG A 67 -2.66 2.06 5.25
N ALA A 68 -3.39 2.82 4.43
CA ALA A 68 -4.42 2.26 3.56
C ALA A 68 -3.85 1.24 2.58
N TYR A 69 -2.69 1.54 2.00
CA TYR A 69 -2.03 0.63 1.06
C TYR A 69 -1.53 -0.65 1.74
N HIS A 70 -0.94 -0.55 2.93
CA HIS A 70 -0.58 -1.74 3.72
C HIS A 70 -1.80 -2.59 4.09
N ALA A 71 -2.92 -1.96 4.45
CA ALA A 71 -4.16 -2.69 4.76
C ALA A 71 -4.69 -3.46 3.53
N MET A 72 -4.62 -2.85 2.34
CA MET A 72 -4.97 -3.51 1.09
C MET A 72 -4.04 -4.70 0.80
N ALA A 73 -2.72 -4.52 0.91
CA ALA A 73 -1.74 -5.59 0.69
C ALA A 73 -1.94 -6.76 1.68
N GLY A 74 -2.15 -6.46 2.97
CA GLY A 74 -2.42 -7.48 3.98
C GLY A 74 -3.74 -8.22 3.77
N THR A 75 -4.79 -7.53 3.31
CA THR A 75 -6.06 -8.16 2.94
C THR A 75 -5.87 -9.10 1.73
N HIS A 76 -5.09 -8.67 0.74
CA HIS A 76 -4.77 -9.48 -0.43
C HIS A 76 -4.02 -10.76 -0.05
N GLU A 77 -2.96 -10.63 0.74
CA GLU A 77 -2.19 -11.76 1.27
C GLU A 77 -3.06 -12.72 2.10
N THR A 78 -3.84 -12.17 3.05
CA THR A 78 -4.71 -12.96 3.93
C THR A 78 -5.74 -13.76 3.13
N ASN A 79 -6.33 -13.15 2.10
CA ASN A 79 -7.26 -13.83 1.22
C ASN A 79 -6.59 -14.96 0.46
N THR A 80 -5.41 -14.73 -0.11
CA THR A 80 -4.62 -15.75 -0.82
C THR A 80 -4.29 -16.94 0.08
N VAL A 81 -3.79 -16.69 1.29
CA VAL A 81 -3.47 -17.76 2.26
C VAL A 81 -4.72 -18.51 2.72
N SER A 82 -5.82 -17.78 2.98
CA SER A 82 -7.09 -18.39 3.39
C SER A 82 -7.67 -19.30 2.30
N MET A 83 -7.56 -18.89 1.03
CA MET A 83 -7.97 -19.71 -0.11
C MET A 83 -7.08 -20.94 -0.26
N LEU A 84 -5.75 -20.79 -0.14
CA LEU A 84 -4.81 -21.91 -0.22
C LEU A 84 -5.11 -22.97 0.85
N ALA A 85 -5.34 -22.54 2.09
CA ALA A 85 -5.67 -23.44 3.19
C ALA A 85 -6.99 -24.20 2.95
N ARG A 86 -8.00 -23.53 2.38
CA ARG A 86 -9.26 -24.18 2.00
C ARG A 86 -9.05 -25.22 0.90
N ASP A 87 -8.30 -24.89 -0.14
CA ASP A 87 -8.04 -25.82 -1.25
C ASP A 87 -7.26 -27.05 -0.77
N GLN A 88 -6.29 -26.89 0.12
CA GLN A 88 -5.57 -28.01 0.74
C GLN A 88 -6.52 -28.90 1.57
N ALA A 89 -7.44 -28.29 2.32
CA ALA A 89 -8.43 -29.04 3.09
C ALA A 89 -9.42 -29.80 2.19
N GLU A 90 -9.88 -29.21 1.09
CA GLU A 90 -10.74 -29.90 0.11
C GLU A 90 -10.00 -31.05 -0.58
N ALA A 91 -8.74 -30.86 -0.96
CA ALA A 91 -7.92 -31.92 -1.54
C ALA A 91 -7.74 -33.10 -0.57
N ALA A 92 -7.54 -32.82 0.72
CA ALA A 92 -7.39 -33.86 1.75
C ALA A 92 -8.65 -34.71 1.95
N LYS A 93 -9.86 -34.18 1.67
CA LYS A 93 -11.12 -34.95 1.80
C LYS A 93 -11.23 -36.11 0.83
N TRP A 94 -10.57 -36.03 -0.33
CA TRP A 94 -10.69 -36.99 -1.42
C TRP A 94 -9.39 -37.74 -1.73
N GLY A 95 -8.29 -37.40 -1.05
CA GLY A 95 -6.97 -38.00 -1.21
C GLY A 95 -6.56 -38.97 -0.08
N GLY A 96 -7.54 -39.43 0.72
CA GLY A 96 -7.38 -40.52 1.70
C GLY A 96 -7.84 -41.86 1.13
#